data_AF-A0A849ZAJ6-F1
#
_entry.id   AF-A0A849ZAJ6-F1
#
_cell.length_a   1.000
_cell.length_b   1.000
_cell.length_c   1.000
_cell.angle_alpha   90.00
_cell.angle_beta   90.00
_cell.angle_gamma   90.00
#
_symmetry.space_group_name_H-M   'P 1'
#
loop_
_entity.id
_entity.type
_entity.pdbx_description
1 polymer ?
#
loop_
_entity_poly.entity_id
_entity_poly.type
_entity_poly.pdbx_seq_one_letter_code
_entity_poly.pdbx_strand_id
1 'polypeptide(L)'
;MRREKLWVLYAEEPSRAREQLVGGLLRKGLRADKADSLKELTDALLLSNFDAIVLDPKLPGGDALRWIAARRRRGDLTPILLLV
;
A
#
# COMPACT_ATOMS: atom_id res chain seq x y z
N MET A 1 5.25 -6.98 20.94
CA MET A 1 6.46 -7.30 20.14
C MET A 1 6.56 -6.27 19.03
N ARG A 2 7.51 -5.33 19.09
CA ARG A 2 7.72 -4.35 18.01
C ARG A 2 8.43 -5.06 16.86
N ARG A 3 7.89 -4.99 15.65
CA ARG A 3 8.62 -5.43 14.45
C ARG A 3 9.83 -4.52 14.26
N GLU A 4 11.01 -5.10 14.01
CA GLU A 4 12.26 -4.35 13.80
C GLU A 4 12.30 -3.59 12.47
N LYS A 5 11.38 -3.92 11.55
CA LYS A 5 11.35 -3.40 10.18
C LYS A 5 9.92 -3.05 9.78
N LEU A 6 9.69 -1.81 9.34
CA LEU A 6 8.40 -1.37 8.80
C LEU A 6 8.09 -2.16 7.51
N TRP A 7 6.90 -2.72 7.45
CA TRP A 7 6.40 -3.47 6.30
C TRP A 7 5.32 -2.66 5.58
N VAL A 8 5.66 -2.23 4.37
CA VAL A 8 4.83 -1.40 3.51
C VAL A 8 4.22 -2.25 2.40
N LEU A 9 2.92 -2.08 2.18
CA LEU A 9 2.26 -2.57 0.97
C LEU A 9 2.17 -1.40 -0.01
N TYR A 10 2.64 -1.58 -1.24
CA TYR A 10 2.54 -0.54 -2.26
C TYR A 10 1.81 -1.04 -3.49
N ALA A 11 1.07 -0.13 -4.13
CA ALA A 11 0.38 -0.39 -5.38
C ALA A 11 0.46 0.89 -6.25
N GLU A 12 1.05 0.76 -7.43
CA GLU A 12 1.32 1.86 -8.36
C GLU A 12 1.39 1.32 -9.79
N GLU A 13 0.88 2.10 -10.76
CA GLU A 13 1.08 1.83 -12.18
C GLU A 13 2.58 1.72 -12.51
N PRO A 14 3.00 0.89 -13.48
CA PRO A 14 4.39 0.78 -13.87
C PRO A 14 4.93 2.15 -14.33
N SER A 15 5.83 2.73 -13.53
CA SER A 15 6.40 4.04 -13.79
C SER A 15 7.85 4.09 -13.30
N ARG A 16 8.64 5.03 -13.84
CA ARG A 16 9.97 5.33 -13.28
C ARG A 16 9.88 5.85 -11.84
N ALA A 17 8.77 6.47 -11.44
CA ALA A 17 8.57 6.94 -10.08
C ALA A 17 8.44 5.76 -9.10
N ARG A 18 7.74 4.69 -9.51
CA ARG A 18 7.61 3.44 -8.75
C ARG A 18 8.94 2.82 -8.40
N GLU A 19 9.82 2.68 -9.38
CA GLU A 19 11.14 2.09 -9.18
C GLU A 19 11.98 2.91 -8.19
N GLN A 20 11.87 4.24 -8.24
CA GLN A 20 12.56 5.12 -7.30
C GLN A 20 11.99 5.03 -5.90
N LEU A 21 10.67 4.99 -5.76
CA LEU A 21 9.98 4.84 -4.48
C LEU A 21 10.38 3.52 -3.81
N VAL A 22 10.18 2.40 -4.52
CA VAL A 22 10.51 1.06 -4.00
C VAL A 22 12.00 0.95 -3.70
N GLY A 23 12.86 1.42 -4.60
CA GLY A 23 14.30 1.48 -4.37
C GLY A 23 14.66 2.31 -3.14
N GLY A 24 13.98 3.43 -2.91
CA GLY A 24 14.14 4.26 -1.72
C GLY A 24 13.70 3.57 -0.42
N LEU A 25 12.55 2.89 -0.44
CA LEU A 25 12.03 2.12 0.69
C LEU A 25 12.98 0.98 1.07
N LEU A 26 13.44 0.21 0.09
CA LEU A 26 14.38 -0.91 0.31
C LEU A 26 15.73 -0.41 0.84
N ARG A 27 16.28 0.68 0.29
CA ARG A 27 17.53 1.30 0.79
C ARG A 27 17.43 1.79 2.23
N LYS A 28 16.24 2.24 2.67
CA LYS A 28 15.98 2.60 4.07
C LYS A 28 15.77 1.40 4.98
N GLY A 29 15.87 0.18 4.44
CA GLY A 29 15.62 -1.03 5.19
C GLY A 29 14.15 -1.15 5.58
N LEU A 30 13.20 -0.84 4.69
CA LEU A 30 11.82 -1.27 4.85
C LEU A 30 11.60 -2.60 4.11
N ARG A 31 10.66 -3.41 4.60
CA ARG A 31 10.11 -4.52 3.80
C ARG A 31 9.00 -3.94 2.94
N ALA A 32 8.98 -4.27 1.65
CA ALA A 32 7.97 -3.77 0.73
C ALA A 32 7.39 -4.91 -0.11
N ASP A 33 6.07 -5.09 -0.05
CA ASP A 33 5.34 -6.04 -0.89
C ASP A 33 4.46 -5.27 -1.87
N LYS A 34 4.23 -5.83 -3.05
CA LYS A 34 3.51 -5.19 -4.16
C LYS A 34 2.10 -5.75 -4.26
N ALA A 35 1.16 -4.89 -4.65
CA ALA A 35 -0.13 -5.28 -5.21
C ALA A 35 -0.39 -4.53 -6.52
N ASP A 36 -1.00 -5.19 -7.49
CA ASP A 36 -1.28 -4.67 -8.84
C ASP A 36 -2.73 -4.18 -9.02
N SER A 37 -3.58 -4.32 -7.99
CA SER A 37 -4.97 -3.85 -8.04
C SER A 37 -5.54 -3.57 -6.65
N LEU A 38 -6.66 -2.84 -6.58
CA LEU A 38 -7.41 -2.68 -5.33
C LEU A 38 -7.89 -4.02 -4.74
N LYS A 39 -8.12 -5.03 -5.58
CA LYS A 39 -8.48 -6.38 -5.13
C LYS A 39 -7.30 -7.04 -4.43
N GLU A 40 -6.13 -7.05 -5.06
CA GLU A 40 -4.93 -7.66 -4.48
C GLU A 40 -4.47 -6.94 -3.20
N LEU A 41 -4.60 -5.60 -3.16
CA LEU A 41 -4.42 -4.82 -1.92
C LEU A 41 -5.35 -5.31 -0.80
N THR A 42 -6.61 -5.56 -1.13
CA THR A 42 -7.60 -6.05 -0.16
C THR A 42 -7.24 -7.43 0.34
N ASP A 43 -6.88 -8.35 -0.57
CA ASP A 43 -6.51 -9.72 -0.24
C ASP A 43 -5.25 -9.75 0.65
N ALA A 44 -4.22 -8.95 0.32
CA ALA A 44 -3.01 -8.83 1.12
C ALA A 44 -3.31 -8.32 2.55
N LEU A 45 -4.17 -7.31 2.69
CA LEU A 45 -4.55 -6.75 4.00
C LEU A 45 -5.44 -7.69 4.82
N LEU A 46 -6.07 -8.69 4.22
CA LEU A 46 -6.77 -9.76 4.96
C LEU A 46 -5.79 -10.78 5.53
N LEU A 47 -4.67 -11.01 4.84
CA LEU A 47 -3.67 -12.01 5.20
C LEU A 47 -2.59 -11.47 6.15
N SER A 48 -2.41 -10.15 6.21
CA SER A 48 -1.30 -9.54 6.93
C SER A 48 -1.57 -8.12 7.40
N ASN A 49 -1.01 -7.78 8.55
CA ASN A 49 -1.01 -6.42 9.10
C ASN A 49 0.22 -5.67 8.58
N PHE A 50 0.00 -4.76 7.63
CA PHE A 50 1.02 -3.85 7.12
C PHE A 50 1.06 -2.57 7.96
N ASP A 51 2.25 -1.99 8.11
CA ASP A 51 2.45 -0.77 8.90
C ASP A 51 2.01 0.49 8.14
N ALA A 52 2.04 0.45 6.80
CA ALA A 52 1.52 1.50 5.94
C ALA A 52 1.18 0.96 4.55
N ILE A 53 0.34 1.70 3.83
CA ILE A 53 0.02 1.48 2.42
C ILE A 53 0.47 2.69 1.61
N VAL A 54 1.12 2.45 0.48
CA VAL A 54 1.34 3.48 -0.56
C VAL A 54 0.44 3.16 -1.74
N LEU A 55 -0.41 4.10 -2.15
CA LEU A 55 -1.51 3.85 -3.09
C LEU A 55 -1.54 4.91 -4.19
N ASP A 56 -1.45 4.45 -5.44
CA ASP A 56 -1.79 5.23 -6.62
C ASP A 56 -3.31 5.16 -6.88
N PRO A 57 -4.05 6.29 -6.89
CA PRO A 57 -5.47 6.29 -7.19
C PRO A 57 -5.85 5.76 -8.57
N LYS A 58 -4.90 5.68 -9.51
CA LYS A 58 -5.11 5.22 -10.89
C LYS A 58 -5.09 3.70 -11.05
N LEU A 59 -4.80 2.95 -9.98
CA LEU A 59 -4.79 1.48 -10.03
C LEU A 59 -6.09 0.89 -10.58
N PRO A 60 -5.99 -0.25 -11.29
CA PRO A 60 -7.18 -0.99 -11.68
C PRO A 60 -7.92 -1.52 -10.45
N GLY A 61 -9.25 -1.62 -10.59
CA GLY A 61 -10.14 -2.15 -9.56
C GLY A 61 -11.12 -1.15 -8.95
N GLY A 62 -11.16 0.09 -9.45
CA GLY A 62 -12.22 1.06 -9.15
C GLY A 62 -11.71 2.34 -8.46
N ASP A 63 -12.60 2.99 -7.71
CA ASP A 63 -12.32 4.26 -7.05
C ASP A 63 -11.56 4.05 -5.72
N ALA A 64 -10.30 4.47 -5.70
CA ALA A 64 -9.41 4.37 -4.55
C ALA A 64 -9.95 5.10 -3.30
N LEU A 65 -10.60 6.26 -3.46
CA LEU A 65 -11.16 7.00 -2.31
C LEU A 65 -12.35 6.26 -1.72
N ARG A 66 -13.21 5.69 -2.56
CA ARG A 66 -14.30 4.79 -2.11
C ARG A 66 -13.75 3.56 -1.39
N TRP A 67 -12.66 2.99 -1.90
CA TRP A 67 -11.97 1.87 -1.26
C TRP A 67 -11.44 2.26 0.13
N ILE A 68 -10.73 3.38 0.25
CA ILE A 68 -10.24 3.91 1.54
C ILE A 68 -11.39 4.14 2.52
N ALA A 69 -12.45 4.83 2.08
CA ALA A 69 -13.61 5.14 2.91
C ALA A 69 -14.28 3.87 3.45
N ALA A 70 -14.40 2.82 2.62
CA ALA A 70 -14.93 1.53 3.05
C ALA A 70 -14.06 0.86 4.13
N ARG A 71 -12.74 1.01 4.07
CA ARG A 71 -11.81 0.49 5.10
C ARG A 71 -11.92 1.27 6.40
N ARG A 72 -11.93 2.60 6.35
CA ARG A 72 -12.10 3.45 7.53
C ARG A 72 -13.41 3.18 8.27
N ARG A 73 -14.51 2.95 7.54
CA ARG A 73 -15.80 2.53 8.14
C ARG A 73 -15.73 1.19 8.88
N ARG A 74 -14.80 0.31 8.50
CA ARG A 74 -14.57 -0.99 9.16
C ARG A 74 -13.54 -0.91 10.30
N GLY A 75 -13.09 0.28 10.67
CA GLY A 75 -12.11 0.49 11.73
C GLY A 75 -10.67 0.16 11.34
N ASP A 76 -10.39 -0.07 10.05
CA ASP A 76 -9.02 -0.17 9.57
C ASP A 76 -8.38 1.22 9.64
N LEU A 77 -7.32 1.35 10.43
CA LEU A 77 -6.56 2.58 10.63
C LEU A 77 -5.14 2.52 10.05
N THR A 78 -4.81 1.52 9.21
CA THR A 78 -3.51 1.44 8.53
C THR A 78 -3.27 2.76 7.77
N PRO A 79 -2.18 3.49 8.04
CA PRO A 79 -1.84 4.72 7.35
C PRO A 79 -1.76 4.53 5.83
N ILE A 80 -2.25 5.50 5.07
CA ILE A 80 -2.24 5.45 3.60
C ILE A 80 -1.58 6.73 3.09
N LEU A 81 -0.53 6.59 2.29
CA LEU A 81 0.06 7.66 1.48
C LEU A 81 -0.50 7.57 0.06
N LEU A 82 -1.23 8.58 -0.37
CA LEU A 82 -1.69 8.70 -1.75
C LEU A 82 -0.59 9.31 -2.63
N LEU A 83 -0.32 8.70 -3.78
CA LEU A 83 0.55 9.24 -4.81
C LEU A 83 -0.32 10.03 -5.80
N VAL A 84 -0.24 11.36 -5.76
CA VAL A 84 -1.02 12.28 -6.61
C VAL A 84 -0.13 13.01 -7.61
#